data_AF-A0A392N8U1-F1
#
_entry.id   AF-A0A392N8U1-F1
#
_cell.length_a   1.000
_cell.length_b   1.000
_cell.length_c   1.000
_cell.angle_alpha   90.00
_cell.angle_beta   90.00
_cell.angle_gamma   90.00
#
_symmetry.space_group_name_H-M   'P 1'
#
loop_
_entity.id
_entity.type
_entity.pdbx_description
1 polymer ?
#
loop_
_entity_poly.entity_id
_entity_poly.type
_entity_poly.pdbx_seq_one_letter_code
_entity_poly.pdbx_strand_id
1 'polypeptide(L)'
;MLTHLSEFQAKVYDVAGDDFRSSVLQSIQSWIQAVPLQFVHALLVYLDSVSYEITSSGLKSPLALKPSSCCPGIDTPSESLVRWKLRLEYFAYETLQDLRIAKLFEIIVDYPESSPAIEDLKLCLEYTGQHSKLVESFISALRYRLLTAGASTNDILHQYVSTIKALRTIDPAGVFLEAVGEPIRDYLRGRRDTIKCIVTMLTDGTSGNSSASGNLGDSLLEELNRDEEVQENFGIDDDFNTDDRQAWIN
;
A
#
# COMPACT_ATOMS: atom_id res chain seq x y z
N MET A 1 19.43 -19.52 10.56
CA MET A 1 18.10 -18.84 10.53
C MET A 1 18.22 -17.47 9.86
N LEU A 2 19.13 -16.59 10.29
CA LEU A 2 19.34 -15.26 9.68
C LEU A 2 19.76 -15.31 8.19
N THR A 3 20.59 -16.28 7.80
CA THR A 3 21.03 -16.46 6.40
C THR A 3 19.89 -16.77 5.43
N HIS A 4 18.94 -17.59 5.84
CA HIS A 4 17.79 -17.94 5.00
C HIS A 4 16.76 -16.80 4.91
N LEU A 5 16.69 -15.93 5.91
CA LEU A 5 15.86 -14.73 5.84
C LEU A 5 16.45 -13.72 4.84
N SER A 6 17.78 -13.54 4.84
CA SER A 6 18.45 -12.68 3.84
C SER A 6 18.34 -13.22 2.42
N GLU A 7 18.40 -14.55 2.23
CA GLU A 7 18.18 -15.18 0.92
C GLU A 7 16.74 -15.00 0.44
N PHE A 8 15.75 -15.13 1.34
CA PHE A 8 14.35 -14.89 1.01
C PHE A 8 14.12 -13.45 0.58
N GLN A 9 14.64 -12.50 1.35
CA GLN A 9 14.55 -11.08 1.02
C GLN A 9 15.21 -10.82 -0.33
N ALA A 10 16.43 -11.31 -0.57
CA ALA A 10 17.10 -11.16 -1.86
C ALA A 10 16.26 -11.72 -3.03
N LYS A 11 15.55 -12.83 -2.82
CA LYS A 11 14.68 -13.40 -3.85
C LYS A 11 13.47 -12.51 -4.15
N VAL A 12 12.84 -11.93 -3.13
CA VAL A 12 11.73 -10.99 -3.34
C VAL A 12 12.22 -9.76 -4.12
N TYR A 13 13.42 -9.25 -3.82
CA TYR A 13 14.02 -8.12 -4.55
C TYR A 13 14.29 -8.45 -6.02
N ASP A 14 14.88 -9.61 -6.30
CA ASP A 14 15.16 -10.11 -7.65
C ASP A 14 13.89 -10.25 -8.49
N VAL A 15 12.81 -10.78 -7.89
CA VAL A 15 11.52 -10.95 -8.58
C VAL A 15 10.77 -9.63 -8.73
N ALA A 16 10.85 -8.74 -7.73
CA ALA A 16 10.13 -7.48 -7.74
C ALA A 16 10.61 -6.55 -8.86
N GLY A 17 11.91 -6.52 -9.15
CA GLY A 17 12.52 -5.75 -10.24
C GLY A 17 12.06 -4.28 -10.31
N ASP A 18 12.37 -3.64 -11.45
CA ASP A 18 11.87 -2.31 -11.82
C ASP A 18 10.89 -2.36 -13.01
N ASP A 19 10.43 -3.56 -13.41
CA ASP A 19 9.35 -3.72 -14.39
C ASP A 19 8.00 -3.78 -13.67
N PHE A 20 7.18 -2.75 -13.88
CA PHE A 20 5.88 -2.59 -13.22
C PHE A 20 4.70 -3.08 -14.08
N ARG A 21 4.98 -3.55 -15.31
CA ARG A 21 3.94 -3.94 -16.29
C ARG A 21 3.42 -5.36 -16.09
N SER A 22 3.98 -6.09 -15.12
CA SER A 22 3.58 -7.45 -14.77
C SER A 22 3.39 -7.60 -13.27
N SER A 23 2.36 -8.35 -12.88
CA SER A 23 2.18 -8.76 -11.49
C SER A 23 3.26 -9.77 -11.11
N VAL A 24 3.85 -9.58 -9.92
CA VAL A 24 4.89 -10.44 -9.35
C VAL A 24 4.38 -11.24 -8.16
N LEU A 25 3.22 -10.86 -7.60
CA LEU A 25 2.65 -11.49 -6.41
C LEU A 25 2.37 -12.97 -6.60
N GLN A 26 1.83 -13.36 -7.77
CA GLN A 26 1.57 -14.77 -8.08
C GLN A 26 2.86 -15.60 -8.13
N SER A 27 3.93 -15.04 -8.67
CA SER A 27 5.25 -15.67 -8.72
C SER A 27 5.82 -15.86 -7.31
N ILE A 28 5.68 -14.85 -6.45
CA ILE A 28 6.10 -14.90 -5.04
C ILE A 28 5.33 -15.99 -4.29
N GLN A 29 4.00 -16.02 -4.39
CA GLN A 29 3.15 -17.04 -3.75
C GLN A 29 3.56 -18.45 -4.17
N SER A 30 3.71 -18.66 -5.48
CA SER A 30 4.11 -19.97 -6.04
C SER A 30 5.48 -20.40 -5.52
N TRP A 31 6.42 -19.47 -5.42
CA TRP A 31 7.75 -19.74 -4.90
C TRP A 31 7.74 -20.06 -3.39
N ILE A 32 6.95 -19.33 -2.58
CA ILE A 32 6.76 -19.61 -1.15
C ILE A 32 6.28 -21.05 -0.94
N GLN A 33 5.30 -21.49 -1.74
CA GLN A 33 4.76 -22.86 -1.67
C GLN A 33 5.80 -23.91 -2.08
N ALA A 34 6.60 -23.61 -3.11
CA ALA A 34 7.54 -24.56 -3.70
C ALA A 34 8.82 -24.75 -2.87
N VAL A 35 9.31 -23.70 -2.20
CA VAL A 35 10.65 -23.72 -1.59
C VAL A 35 10.61 -23.51 -0.06
N PRO A 36 10.35 -22.31 0.49
CA PRO A 36 10.34 -22.08 1.93
C PRO A 36 9.39 -23.00 2.70
N LEU A 37 8.16 -23.21 2.18
CA LEU A 37 7.17 -23.99 2.91
C LEU A 37 7.50 -25.49 2.91
N GLN A 38 8.05 -26.02 1.81
CA GLN A 38 8.51 -27.41 1.76
C GLN A 38 9.69 -27.65 2.72
N PHE A 39 10.61 -26.68 2.80
CA PHE A 39 11.71 -26.74 3.76
C PHE A 39 11.19 -26.76 5.21
N VAL A 40 10.25 -25.87 5.55
CA VAL A 40 9.64 -25.86 6.89
C VAL A 40 8.91 -27.16 7.17
N HIS A 41 8.16 -27.71 6.21
CA HIS A 41 7.49 -28.99 6.37
C HIS A 41 8.48 -30.12 6.66
N ALA A 42 9.55 -30.25 5.87
CA ALA A 42 10.59 -31.25 6.08
C ALA A 42 11.26 -31.10 7.46
N LEU A 43 11.52 -29.86 7.89
CA LEU A 43 12.10 -29.57 9.20
C LEU A 43 11.15 -29.98 10.34
N LEU A 44 9.85 -29.70 10.22
CA LEU A 44 8.85 -30.10 11.22
C LEU A 44 8.76 -31.63 11.33
N VAL A 45 8.72 -32.33 10.20
CA VAL A 45 8.73 -33.81 10.16
C VAL A 45 10.00 -34.37 10.80
N TYR A 46 11.16 -33.76 10.55
CA TYR A 46 12.43 -34.16 11.17
C TYR A 46 12.44 -33.93 12.68
N LEU A 47 11.91 -32.81 13.17
CA LEU A 47 11.89 -32.52 14.61
C LEU A 47 10.92 -33.45 15.37
N ASP A 48 9.80 -33.82 14.75
CA ASP A 48 8.88 -34.79 15.31
C ASP A 48 9.55 -36.17 15.43
N SER A 49 10.29 -36.64 14.42
CA SER A 49 10.97 -37.94 14.48
C SER A 49 12.04 -38.01 15.58
N VAL A 50 12.84 -36.95 15.77
CA VAL A 50 13.85 -36.87 16.84
C VAL A 50 13.20 -36.93 18.24
N SER A 51 12.02 -36.34 18.42
CA SER A 51 11.27 -36.37 19.69
C SER A 51 10.84 -37.79 20.10
N TYR A 52 10.47 -38.62 19.12
CA TYR A 52 10.10 -40.03 19.35
C TYR A 52 11.30 -40.90 19.75
N GLU A 53 12.47 -40.69 19.15
CA GLU A 53 13.66 -41.46 19.53
C GLU A 53 14.13 -41.15 20.97
N ILE A 54 14.12 -39.87 21.37
CA ILE A 54 14.54 -39.44 22.72
C ILE A 54 13.62 -40.01 23.81
N THR A 55 12.31 -40.13 23.54
CA THR A 55 11.36 -40.73 24.48
C THR A 55 11.41 -42.25 24.53
N SER A 56 12.05 -42.90 23.54
CA SER A 56 12.24 -44.35 23.53
C SER A 56 13.48 -44.81 24.31
N SER A 57 14.50 -43.96 24.44
CA SER A 57 15.80 -44.31 25.04
C SER A 57 16.04 -43.78 26.46
N GLY A 58 15.15 -42.93 26.99
CA GLY A 58 15.25 -42.37 28.35
C GLY A 58 14.26 -43.02 29.33
N LEU A 59 14.75 -43.44 30.50
CA LEU A 59 13.97 -43.94 31.64
C LEU A 59 12.68 -43.12 31.83
N LYS A 60 11.53 -43.79 31.70
CA LYS A 60 10.19 -43.20 31.87
C LYS A 60 10.07 -42.55 33.24
N SER A 61 9.98 -41.23 33.27
CA SER A 61 9.59 -40.49 34.46
C SER A 61 8.05 -40.55 34.60
N PRO A 62 7.49 -41.09 35.70
CA PRO A 62 6.07 -41.41 35.82
C PRO A 62 5.14 -40.20 36.08
N LEU A 63 5.64 -38.97 36.06
CA LEU A 63 4.87 -37.77 36.46
C LEU A 63 4.73 -36.68 35.39
N ALA A 64 5.19 -36.92 34.15
CA ALA A 64 4.99 -35.95 33.06
C ALA A 64 3.66 -36.22 32.32
N LEU A 65 2.62 -35.48 32.68
CA LEU A 65 1.39 -35.38 31.88
C LEU A 65 1.71 -34.71 30.54
N LYS A 66 1.72 -35.48 29.45
CA LYS A 66 1.54 -34.95 28.09
C LYS A 66 0.08 -35.20 27.66
N PRO A 67 -0.60 -34.23 27.04
CA PRO A 67 -1.91 -34.49 26.46
C PRO A 67 -1.73 -35.52 25.34
N SER A 68 -2.44 -36.64 25.49
CA SER A 68 -2.53 -37.66 24.47
C SER A 68 -3.37 -37.14 23.30
N SER A 69 -2.79 -37.05 22.11
CA SER A 69 -3.57 -37.21 20.88
C SER A 69 -2.78 -38.04 19.89
N CYS A 70 -2.91 -39.35 20.02
CA CYS A 70 -2.57 -40.27 18.95
C CYS A 70 -3.87 -40.57 18.19
N CYS A 71 -4.05 -39.93 17.03
CA CYS A 71 -4.99 -40.37 16.01
C CYS A 71 -4.26 -40.31 14.66
N PRO A 72 -4.02 -41.44 13.99
CA PRO A 72 -3.57 -41.44 12.60
C PRO A 72 -4.80 -41.32 11.69
N GLY A 73 -4.83 -40.28 10.86
CA GLY A 73 -5.80 -40.09 9.79
C GLY A 73 -6.55 -38.76 9.88
N ILE A 74 -6.09 -37.78 9.10
CA ILE A 74 -6.84 -36.81 8.28
C ILE A 74 -5.77 -35.87 7.69
N ASP A 75 -5.81 -35.63 6.37
CA ASP A 75 -4.94 -34.74 5.58
C ASP A 75 -5.11 -33.24 5.93
N THR A 76 -5.21 -32.90 7.20
CA THR A 76 -5.18 -31.52 7.69
C THR A 76 -3.73 -31.08 7.83
N PRO A 77 -3.27 -30.02 7.10
CA PRO A 77 -1.93 -29.48 7.33
C PRO A 77 -1.80 -29.10 8.80
N SER A 78 -0.67 -29.47 9.41
CA SER A 78 -0.42 -29.16 10.81
C SER A 78 -0.63 -27.67 11.07
N GLU A 79 -1.27 -27.33 12.19
CA GLU A 79 -1.54 -25.93 12.58
C GLU A 79 -0.26 -25.08 12.55
N SER A 80 0.89 -25.70 12.84
CA SER A 80 2.22 -25.09 12.74
C SER A 80 2.60 -24.73 11.30
N LEU A 81 2.36 -25.59 10.31
CA LEU A 81 2.67 -25.32 8.91
C LEU A 81 1.81 -24.17 8.37
N VAL A 82 0.52 -24.13 8.73
CA VAL A 82 -0.37 -23.01 8.35
C VAL A 82 0.14 -21.69 8.93
N ARG A 83 0.53 -21.68 10.21
CA ARG A 83 1.11 -20.50 10.87
C ARG A 83 2.41 -20.05 10.18
N TRP A 84 3.27 -20.97 9.78
CA TRP A 84 4.49 -20.65 9.05
C TRP A 84 4.23 -20.10 7.65
N LYS A 85 3.26 -20.67 6.93
CA LYS A 85 2.81 -20.15 5.63
C LYS A 85 2.39 -18.68 5.76
N LEU A 86 1.53 -18.34 6.72
CA LEU A 86 1.08 -16.97 6.95
C LEU A 86 2.24 -16.02 7.28
N ARG A 87 3.21 -16.46 8.09
CA ARG A 87 4.40 -15.66 8.41
C ARG A 87 5.29 -15.39 7.19
N LEU A 88 5.46 -16.39 6.33
CA LEU A 88 6.24 -16.26 5.10
C LEU A 88 5.54 -15.35 4.09
N GLU A 89 4.22 -15.48 3.95
CA GLU A 89 3.39 -14.59 3.12
C GLU A 89 3.45 -13.14 3.62
N TYR A 90 3.25 -12.93 4.93
CA TYR A 90 3.36 -11.59 5.53
C TYR A 90 4.71 -10.95 5.25
N PHE A 91 5.81 -11.68 5.51
CA PHE A 91 7.16 -11.16 5.28
C PHE A 91 7.41 -10.83 3.81
N ALA A 92 6.91 -11.65 2.88
CA ALA A 92 7.04 -11.38 1.45
C ALA A 92 6.26 -10.14 1.01
N TYR A 93 5.02 -10.00 1.50
CA TYR A 93 4.13 -8.90 1.10
C TYR A 93 4.58 -7.59 1.72
N GLU A 94 5.02 -7.60 2.97
CA GLU A 94 5.66 -6.43 3.61
C GLU A 94 6.89 -5.99 2.82
N THR A 95 7.76 -6.94 2.42
CA THR A 95 8.95 -6.63 1.63
C THR A 95 8.60 -6.05 0.26
N LEU A 96 7.67 -6.67 -0.47
CA LEU A 96 7.24 -6.20 -1.79
C LEU A 96 6.58 -4.81 -1.70
N GLN A 97 5.69 -4.64 -0.72
CA GLN A 97 5.03 -3.37 -0.47
C GLN A 97 6.04 -2.25 -0.23
N ASP A 98 7.06 -2.49 0.60
CA ASP A 98 8.08 -1.48 0.89
C ASP A 98 8.82 -1.04 -0.36
N LEU A 99 9.14 -1.98 -1.25
CA LEU A 99 9.75 -1.69 -2.55
C LEU A 99 8.81 -0.87 -3.45
N ARG A 100 7.52 -1.24 -3.51
CA ARG A 100 6.54 -0.54 -4.35
C ARG A 100 6.21 0.84 -3.81
N ILE A 101 6.10 1.02 -2.49
CA ILE A 101 5.92 2.33 -1.85
C ILE A 101 7.11 3.25 -2.17
N ALA A 102 8.35 2.73 -2.08
CA ALA A 102 9.55 3.50 -2.40
C ALA A 102 9.64 3.96 -3.87
N LYS A 103 8.96 3.23 -4.77
CA LYS A 103 8.91 3.49 -6.22
C LYS A 103 7.54 4.00 -6.70
N LEU A 104 6.64 4.33 -5.79
CA LEU A 104 5.24 4.61 -6.13
C LEU A 104 5.09 5.80 -7.08
N PHE A 105 5.99 6.78 -6.98
CA PHE A 105 6.04 7.90 -7.90
C PHE A 105 6.28 7.45 -9.34
N GLU A 106 7.33 6.66 -9.59
CA GLU A 106 7.64 6.07 -10.90
C GLU A 106 6.51 5.19 -11.40
N ILE A 107 5.98 4.33 -10.53
CA ILE A 107 4.85 3.46 -10.86
C ILE A 107 3.67 4.29 -11.37
N ILE A 108 3.32 5.39 -10.70
CA ILE A 108 2.18 6.23 -11.13
C ILE A 108 2.49 7.03 -12.39
N VAL A 109 3.74 7.46 -12.62
CA VAL A 109 4.16 8.08 -13.89
C VAL A 109 3.86 7.15 -15.07
N ASP A 110 4.11 5.85 -14.92
CA ASP A 110 3.91 4.84 -15.97
C ASP A 110 2.46 4.31 -16.05
N TYR A 111 1.53 4.82 -15.25
CA TYR A 111 0.13 4.40 -15.25
C TYR A 111 -0.59 4.87 -16.54
N PRO A 112 -1.39 4.03 -17.23
CA PRO A 112 -1.99 2.76 -16.78
C PRO A 112 -1.19 1.49 -17.07
N GLU A 113 -0.05 1.56 -17.76
CA GLU A 113 0.74 0.37 -18.11
C GLU A 113 1.30 -0.35 -16.87
N SER A 114 1.49 0.39 -15.78
CA SER A 114 1.91 -0.12 -14.47
C SER A 114 0.76 -0.61 -13.58
N SER A 115 -0.46 -0.75 -14.10
CA SER A 115 -1.62 -1.19 -13.29
C SER A 115 -1.40 -2.50 -12.52
N PRO A 116 -0.68 -3.52 -13.04
CA PRO A 116 -0.45 -4.75 -12.28
C PRO A 116 0.36 -4.51 -10.99
N ALA A 117 1.30 -3.56 -10.98
CA ALA A 117 2.03 -3.20 -9.77
C ALA A 117 1.16 -2.48 -8.74
N ILE A 118 0.17 -1.70 -9.20
CA ILE A 118 -0.83 -1.05 -8.33
C ILE A 118 -1.77 -2.10 -7.71
N GLU A 119 -2.19 -3.10 -8.48
CA GLU A 119 -3.02 -4.21 -7.99
C GLU A 119 -2.26 -5.07 -6.96
N ASP A 120 -1.00 -5.39 -7.22
CA ASP A 120 -0.15 -6.10 -6.26
C ASP A 120 0.01 -5.29 -4.95
N LEU A 121 0.28 -3.98 -5.07
CA LEU A 121 0.42 -3.10 -3.91
C LEU A 121 -0.87 -3.04 -3.08
N LYS A 122 -2.04 -2.99 -3.73
CA LYS A 122 -3.34 -3.06 -3.06
C LYS A 122 -3.45 -4.33 -2.20
N LEU A 123 -3.20 -5.49 -2.79
CA LEU A 123 -3.29 -6.78 -2.08
C LEU A 123 -2.30 -6.84 -0.91
N CYS A 124 -1.09 -6.31 -1.07
CA CYS A 124 -0.14 -6.24 0.03
C CYS A 124 -0.60 -5.31 1.16
N LEU A 125 -1.19 -4.16 0.85
CA LEU A 125 -1.70 -3.23 1.86
C LEU A 125 -2.89 -3.80 2.63
N GLU A 126 -3.83 -4.44 1.93
CA GLU A 126 -4.96 -5.15 2.57
C GLU A 126 -4.47 -6.23 3.53
N TYR A 127 -3.34 -6.88 3.22
CA TYR A 127 -2.75 -7.93 4.05
C TYR A 127 -1.91 -7.40 5.22
N THR A 128 -1.15 -6.32 5.03
CA THR A 128 -0.22 -5.80 6.05
C THR A 128 -0.81 -4.70 6.94
N GLY A 129 -1.81 -3.97 6.44
CA GLY A 129 -2.44 -2.81 7.10
C GLY A 129 -1.57 -1.54 7.16
N GLN A 130 -0.44 -1.47 6.43
CA GLN A 130 0.51 -0.34 6.53
C GLN A 130 0.12 0.87 5.66
N HIS A 131 -1.14 1.31 5.76
CA HIS A 131 -1.70 2.38 4.93
C HIS A 131 -1.01 3.74 5.14
N SER A 132 -0.70 4.10 6.39
CA SER A 132 -0.05 5.38 6.72
C SER A 132 1.32 5.52 6.07
N LYS A 133 2.09 4.43 6.00
CA LYS A 133 3.42 4.38 5.37
C LYS A 133 3.36 4.74 3.89
N LEU A 134 2.33 4.26 3.17
CA LEU A 134 2.11 4.63 1.77
C LEU A 134 1.86 6.13 1.64
N VAL A 135 0.92 6.66 2.42
CA VAL A 135 0.50 8.06 2.33
C VAL A 135 1.66 9.00 2.65
N GLU A 136 2.34 8.79 3.78
CA GLU A 136 3.47 9.62 4.22
C GLU A 136 4.64 9.60 3.22
N SER A 137 5.01 8.41 2.75
CA SER A 137 6.09 8.25 1.77
C SER A 137 5.75 8.91 0.45
N PHE A 138 4.51 8.73 -0.03
CA PHE A 138 4.10 9.27 -1.32
C PHE A 138 3.93 10.79 -1.31
N ILE A 139 3.34 11.37 -0.25
CA ILE A 139 3.31 12.84 -0.06
C ILE A 139 4.74 13.41 -0.05
N SER A 140 5.67 12.74 0.63
CA SER A 140 7.08 13.14 0.66
C SER A 140 7.70 13.12 -0.74
N ALA A 141 7.43 12.08 -1.53
CA ALA A 141 7.90 11.96 -2.91
C ALA A 141 7.31 13.06 -3.82
N LEU A 142 6.02 13.36 -3.70
CA LEU A 142 5.35 14.43 -4.46
C LEU A 142 5.98 15.79 -4.17
N ARG A 143 6.17 16.13 -2.88
CA ARG A 143 6.79 17.39 -2.47
C ARG A 143 8.21 17.55 -2.99
N TYR A 144 9.00 16.48 -2.96
CA TYR A 144 10.40 16.53 -3.37
C TYR A 144 10.58 16.56 -4.90
N ARG A 145 9.71 15.87 -5.64
CA ARG A 145 9.94 15.59 -7.07
C ARG A 145 9.04 16.38 -8.01
N LEU A 146 7.79 16.64 -7.62
CA LEU A 146 6.76 17.19 -8.50
C LEU A 146 6.33 18.59 -8.10
N LEU A 147 6.09 18.84 -6.80
CA LEU A 147 5.58 20.10 -6.29
C LEU A 147 6.72 21.12 -6.08
N THR A 148 7.48 21.34 -7.15
CA THR A 148 8.63 22.25 -7.18
C THR A 148 8.42 23.32 -8.23
N ALA A 149 9.08 24.47 -8.06
CA ALA A 149 8.95 25.61 -8.99
C ALA A 149 9.40 25.28 -10.43
N GLY A 150 10.21 24.23 -10.60
CA GLY A 150 10.72 23.79 -11.91
C GLY A 150 9.76 22.90 -12.69
N ALA A 151 8.76 22.28 -12.05
CA ALA A 151 7.79 21.43 -12.75
C ALA A 151 6.79 22.27 -13.54
N SER A 152 6.40 21.84 -14.75
CA SER A 152 5.35 22.53 -15.50
C SER A 152 3.97 22.24 -14.90
N THR A 153 3.02 23.16 -15.07
CA THR A 153 1.64 22.97 -14.58
C THR A 153 0.98 21.77 -15.23
N ASN A 154 1.28 21.54 -16.52
CA ASN A 154 0.77 20.42 -17.28
C ASN A 154 1.28 19.08 -16.74
N ASP A 155 2.58 18.97 -16.43
CA ASP A 155 3.13 17.74 -15.83
C ASP A 155 2.49 17.41 -14.47
N ILE A 156 2.27 18.44 -13.63
CA ILE A 156 1.60 18.27 -12.33
C ILE A 156 0.17 17.77 -12.52
N LEU A 157 -0.59 18.36 -13.44
CA LEU A 157 -1.96 17.95 -13.72
C LEU A 157 -2.03 16.53 -14.29
N HIS A 158 -1.14 16.17 -15.22
CA HIS A 158 -1.08 14.81 -15.77
C HIS A 158 -0.74 13.78 -14.70
N GLN A 159 0.28 14.06 -13.88
CA GLN A 159 0.63 13.18 -12.76
C GLN A 159 -0.51 13.08 -11.75
N TYR A 160 -1.25 14.17 -11.50
CA TYR A 160 -2.39 14.16 -10.59
C TYR A 160 -3.52 13.28 -11.14
N VAL A 161 -3.83 13.35 -12.44
CA VAL A 161 -4.80 12.45 -13.08
C VAL A 161 -4.39 10.98 -12.91
N SER A 162 -3.13 10.64 -13.16
CA SER A 162 -2.63 9.27 -12.95
C SER A 162 -2.70 8.86 -11.49
N THR A 163 -2.40 9.79 -10.57
CA THR A 163 -2.51 9.57 -9.11
C THR A 163 -3.95 9.27 -8.70
N ILE A 164 -4.92 10.07 -9.15
CA ILE A 164 -6.36 9.86 -8.89
C ILE A 164 -6.76 8.45 -9.31
N LYS A 165 -6.40 8.05 -10.54
CA LYS A 165 -6.77 6.74 -11.08
C LYS A 165 -6.10 5.60 -10.32
N ALA A 166 -4.79 5.69 -10.07
CA ALA A 166 -4.05 4.65 -9.38
C ALA A 166 -4.52 4.47 -7.92
N LEU A 167 -4.72 5.57 -7.19
CA LEU A 167 -5.20 5.51 -5.80
C LEU A 167 -6.65 5.03 -5.71
N ARG A 168 -7.53 5.37 -6.65
CA ARG A 168 -8.89 4.80 -6.69
C ARG A 168 -8.91 3.29 -6.95
N THR A 169 -7.89 2.73 -7.61
CA THR A 169 -7.73 1.27 -7.74
C THR A 169 -7.42 0.63 -6.38
N ILE A 170 -6.51 1.25 -5.61
CA ILE A 170 -6.09 0.76 -4.28
C ILE A 170 -7.22 0.95 -3.26
N ASP A 171 -7.76 2.16 -3.17
CA ASP A 171 -8.76 2.59 -2.20
C ASP A 171 -9.94 3.26 -2.93
N PRO A 172 -10.99 2.49 -3.27
CA PRO A 172 -12.18 3.01 -3.92
C PRO A 172 -12.97 4.02 -3.07
N ALA A 173 -12.76 4.06 -1.75
CA ALA A 173 -13.42 5.02 -0.88
C ALA A 173 -12.79 6.42 -0.96
N GLY A 174 -11.57 6.54 -1.50
CA GLY A 174 -10.88 7.81 -1.72
C GLY A 174 -10.22 8.41 -0.48
N VAL A 175 -10.04 7.65 0.60
CA VAL A 175 -9.37 8.12 1.82
C VAL A 175 -7.90 8.45 1.56
N PHE A 176 -7.19 7.61 0.80
CA PHE A 176 -5.80 7.90 0.42
C PHE A 176 -5.70 9.12 -0.48
N LEU A 177 -6.63 9.22 -1.43
CA LEU A 177 -6.65 10.31 -2.39
C LEU A 177 -6.93 11.66 -1.72
N GLU A 178 -7.74 11.69 -0.68
CA GLU A 178 -8.00 12.91 0.09
C GLU A 178 -6.71 13.47 0.68
N ALA A 179 -5.98 12.64 1.44
CA ALA A 179 -4.74 13.06 2.10
C ALA A 179 -3.59 13.38 1.10
N VAL A 180 -3.50 12.62 0.02
CA VAL A 180 -2.44 12.80 -1.00
C VAL A 180 -2.76 13.94 -1.96
N GLY A 181 -4.04 14.19 -2.23
CA GLY A 181 -4.52 15.19 -3.17
C GLY A 181 -4.38 16.61 -2.65
N GLU A 182 -4.64 16.84 -1.35
CA GLU A 182 -4.53 18.15 -0.69
C GLU A 182 -3.25 18.92 -1.06
N PRO A 183 -2.02 18.39 -0.86
CA PRO A 183 -0.80 19.13 -1.19
C PRO A 183 -0.66 19.44 -2.68
N ILE A 184 -1.26 18.65 -3.57
CA ILE A 184 -1.24 18.91 -5.02
C ILE A 184 -2.21 20.05 -5.35
N ARG A 185 -3.43 20.01 -4.81
CA ARG A 185 -4.47 21.04 -5.02
C ARG A 185 -4.02 22.40 -4.49
N ASP A 186 -3.46 22.43 -3.28
CA ASP A 186 -2.89 23.63 -2.68
C ASP A 186 -1.79 24.26 -3.55
N TYR A 187 -0.89 23.42 -4.08
CA TYR A 187 0.18 23.89 -4.95
C TYR A 187 -0.36 24.45 -6.26
N LEU A 188 -1.34 23.78 -6.88
CA LEU A 188 -1.98 24.23 -8.12
C LEU A 188 -2.78 25.53 -7.93
N ARG A 189 -3.41 25.74 -6.76
CA ARG A 189 -4.12 26.99 -6.43
C ARG A 189 -3.19 28.21 -6.45
N GLY A 190 -1.92 28.02 -6.09
CA GLY A 190 -0.88 29.06 -6.13
C GLY A 190 -0.36 29.39 -7.55
N ARG A 191 -0.66 28.58 -8.56
CA ARG A 191 -0.16 28.76 -9.93
C ARG A 191 -1.18 29.51 -10.80
N ARG A 192 -0.76 30.64 -11.37
CA ARG A 192 -1.62 31.54 -12.16
C ARG A 192 -2.12 30.94 -13.48
N ASP A 193 -1.46 29.92 -13.99
CA ASP A 193 -1.75 29.28 -15.28
C ASP A 193 -2.58 27.98 -15.16
N THR A 194 -2.90 27.54 -13.94
CA THR A 194 -3.65 26.29 -13.68
C THR A 194 -4.96 26.19 -14.46
N ILE A 195 -5.82 27.20 -14.37
CA ILE A 195 -7.11 27.21 -15.08
C ILE A 195 -6.91 27.11 -16.59
N LYS A 196 -5.93 27.84 -17.13
CA LYS A 196 -5.63 27.80 -18.56
C LYS A 196 -5.19 26.39 -18.97
N CYS A 197 -4.29 25.77 -18.21
CA CYS A 197 -3.84 24.41 -18.47
C CYS A 197 -4.97 23.38 -18.38
N ILE A 198 -5.87 23.49 -17.39
CA ILE A 198 -7.04 22.62 -17.26
C ILE A 198 -7.96 22.77 -18.48
N VAL A 199 -8.30 24.00 -18.86
CA VAL A 199 -9.15 24.26 -20.04
C VAL A 199 -8.51 23.65 -21.28
N THR A 200 -7.20 23.87 -21.50
CA THR A 200 -6.48 23.27 -22.62
C THR A 200 -6.54 21.74 -22.59
N MET A 201 -6.33 21.09 -21.44
CA MET A 201 -6.42 19.63 -21.32
C MET A 201 -7.83 19.10 -21.67
N LEU A 202 -8.88 19.82 -21.29
CA LEU A 202 -10.27 19.44 -21.59
C LEU A 202 -10.61 19.69 -23.07
N THR A 203 -10.09 20.75 -23.68
CA THR A 203 -10.38 21.10 -25.07
C THR A 203 -9.54 20.31 -26.07
N ASP A 204 -8.29 19.99 -25.76
CA ASP A 204 -7.39 19.27 -26.66
C ASP A 204 -7.75 17.77 -26.75
N GLY A 205 -8.45 17.22 -25.76
CA GLY A 205 -8.94 15.84 -25.74
C GLY A 205 -10.15 15.52 -26.64
N THR A 206 -10.67 16.51 -27.38
CA THR A 206 -11.86 16.37 -28.23
C THR A 206 -11.55 16.01 -29.69
N SER A 207 -10.28 16.06 -30.11
CA SER A 207 -9.88 15.86 -31.52
C SER A 207 -9.18 14.51 -31.74
N GLY A 208 -9.96 13.43 -31.84
CA GLY A 208 -9.51 12.16 -32.44
C GLY A 208 -9.72 10.92 -31.57
N ASN A 209 -10.80 10.19 -31.84
CA ASN A 209 -11.06 8.78 -31.52
C ASN A 209 -10.57 8.24 -30.15
N SER A 210 -11.46 8.15 -29.15
CA SER A 210 -11.56 6.97 -28.25
C SER A 210 -12.57 7.19 -27.13
N SER A 211 -13.40 6.18 -26.88
CA SER A 211 -14.39 6.04 -25.81
C SER A 211 -13.82 6.02 -24.37
N ALA A 212 -12.57 6.45 -24.18
CA ALA A 212 -11.87 6.52 -22.89
C ALA A 212 -11.57 7.96 -22.43
N SER A 213 -11.76 8.95 -23.32
CA SER A 213 -11.34 10.35 -23.09
C SER A 213 -12.25 11.11 -22.11
N GLY A 214 -13.55 10.81 -22.09
CA GLY A 214 -14.51 11.45 -21.18
C GLY A 214 -14.19 11.28 -19.69
N ASN A 215 -13.53 10.18 -19.30
CA ASN A 215 -13.19 9.89 -17.91
C ASN A 215 -11.98 10.68 -17.39
N LEU A 216 -11.12 11.19 -18.28
CA LEU A 216 -9.80 11.73 -17.89
C LEU A 216 -9.91 13.12 -17.26
N GLY A 217 -10.73 13.98 -17.87
CA GLY A 217 -11.03 15.31 -17.35
C GLY A 217 -12.06 15.29 -16.22
N ASP A 218 -13.04 14.38 -16.29
CA ASP A 218 -14.15 14.32 -15.33
C ASP A 218 -13.67 13.97 -13.91
N SER A 219 -12.81 12.95 -13.77
CA SER A 219 -12.22 12.61 -12.46
C SER A 219 -11.34 13.73 -11.90
N LEU A 220 -10.65 14.50 -12.74
CA LEU A 220 -9.83 15.62 -12.27
C LEU A 220 -10.70 16.78 -11.77
N LEU A 221 -11.77 17.10 -12.51
CA LEU A 221 -12.69 18.18 -12.13
C LEU A 221 -13.44 17.85 -10.84
N GLU A 222 -13.91 16.61 -10.68
CA GLU A 222 -14.54 16.14 -9.45
C GLU A 222 -13.62 16.33 -8.23
N GLU A 223 -12.34 15.96 -8.36
CA GLU A 223 -11.35 16.08 -7.28
C GLU A 223 -10.95 17.52 -6.99
N LEU A 224 -10.88 18.40 -8.00
CA LEU A 224 -10.58 19.82 -7.80
C LEU A 224 -11.75 20.59 -7.18
N ASN A 225 -13.00 20.19 -7.47
CA ASN A 225 -14.20 20.85 -6.93
C ASN A 225 -14.50 20.46 -5.48
N ARG A 226 -14.03 19.30 -4.99
CA ARG A 226 -14.25 18.83 -3.61
C ARG A 226 -13.72 19.76 -2.52
N ASP A 227 -12.73 20.60 -2.82
CA ASP A 227 -12.16 21.54 -1.84
C ASP A 227 -13.00 22.80 -1.58
N GLU A 228 -13.87 23.19 -2.53
CA GLU A 228 -14.64 24.43 -2.39
C GLU A 228 -15.74 24.33 -1.32
N GLU A 229 -16.25 23.12 -1.04
CA GLU A 229 -17.35 22.91 -0.09
C GLU A 229 -16.90 22.86 1.40
N VAL A 230 -15.61 22.59 1.68
CA VAL A 230 -15.12 22.44 3.07
C VAL A 230 -14.80 23.80 3.71
N GLN A 231 -14.55 24.84 2.91
CA GLN A 231 -14.12 26.15 3.40
C GLN A 231 -15.28 27.10 3.78
N GLU A 232 -16.51 26.84 3.34
CA GLU A 232 -17.68 27.66 3.72
C GLU A 232 -18.21 27.38 5.14
N ASN A 233 -17.71 26.35 5.84
CA ASN A 233 -18.21 25.98 7.17
C ASN A 233 -17.31 26.41 8.35
N PHE A 234 -16.24 27.19 8.10
CA PHE A 234 -15.31 27.67 9.14
C PHE A 234 -15.16 29.21 9.15
N GLY A 235 -16.20 29.93 8.73
CA GLY A 235 -16.23 31.39 8.73
C GLY A 235 -17.42 31.96 9.47
N ILE A 236 -17.13 32.69 10.55
CA ILE A 236 -17.95 33.71 11.23
C ILE A 236 -18.79 33.19 12.41
N ASP A 237 -18.24 33.35 13.62
CA ASP A 237 -18.86 34.11 14.70
C ASP A 237 -17.77 34.46 15.73
N ASP A 238 -16.95 35.45 15.38
CA ASP A 238 -16.01 36.11 16.30
C ASP A 238 -16.59 37.51 16.62
N ASP A 239 -17.57 37.57 17.52
CA ASP A 239 -17.98 38.83 18.16
C ASP A 239 -17.21 38.98 19.48
N PHE A 240 -16.04 39.58 19.39
CA PHE A 240 -15.30 40.12 20.51
C PHE A 240 -16.07 41.32 21.09
N ASN A 241 -16.87 41.11 22.13
CA ASN A 241 -17.24 42.18 23.04
C ASN A 241 -16.37 42.13 24.29
N THR A 242 -15.30 42.93 24.28
CA THR A 242 -14.57 43.36 25.47
C THR A 242 -15.42 44.39 26.22
N ASP A 243 -15.91 44.06 27.43
CA ASP A 243 -15.91 44.90 28.64
C ASP A 243 -16.93 44.30 29.64
N ASP A 244 -16.46 43.70 30.72
CA ASP A 244 -16.98 44.06 32.05
C ASP A 244 -16.13 43.44 33.16
N ARG A 245 -15.47 44.36 33.85
CA ARG A 245 -14.65 44.19 35.04
C ARG A 245 -15.50 43.78 36.25
N GLN A 246 -14.81 43.12 37.19
CA GLN A 246 -15.07 43.17 38.63
C GLN A 246 -16.51 42.94 39.10
N ALA A 247 -16.81 41.69 39.42
CA ALA A 247 -17.28 41.36 40.75
C ALA A 247 -16.93 39.88 40.99
N TRP A 248 -16.50 39.55 42.21
CA TRP A 248 -16.70 38.30 42.96
C TRP A 248 -15.56 38.24 43.98
N ILE A 249 -15.67 39.16 44.95
CA ILE A 249 -15.14 38.98 46.29
C ILE A 249 -16.37 38.86 47.17
N ASN A 250 -16.54 37.70 47.79
CA ASN A 250 -17.12 37.51 49.11
C ASN A 250 -16.20 36.54 49.85
#